data_AF-A0A950RD36-F1
#
_entry.id   AF-A0A950RD36-F1
#
_cell.length_a   1.000
_cell.length_b   1.000
_cell.length_c   1.000
_cell.angle_alpha   90.00
_cell.angle_beta   90.00
_cell.angle_gamma   90.00
#
_symmetry.space_group_name_H-M   'P 1'
#
loop_
_entity.id
_entity.type
_entity.pdbx_description
1 polymer ?
#
loop_
_entity_poly.entity_id
_entity_poly.type
_entity_poly.pdbx_seq_one_letter_code
_entity_poly.pdbx_strand_id
1 'polypeptide(L)'
;MSGIYTPLRWGLLAVTLLGGSVLMVKPAAAQAPAEQNDDYLDQVRRRNEVIAQKLEADVRLGLREATRLAQTNPARAVEKLKQLLAEVEGDNALPQGRREVLVRVLKDRIRVTEAPPDPPAKDDAGAAGAAALEGRRRIEDQRAQEQDKMKRSLESVHELRIEGQADQAQRKANELTQRYPDNPTIQGTARTLSTADQVARARAFEKERERRLASAYRDIDQSSLPGHGDIEFPKDWRAKTERRKTETVTAKERAILQALNSSISVRFKESRFEDVIEYISTVMGQPIILDENALKEADITYETPVSAQVKGVAVRTLLRKVLGEFNLTYVIKDQAIEVTSVEKAKEMMIVRSYPVGDLVSNLGPLGGVVGLQLGPGVNQLQMMENVKALQDMIQNSIEPGSWQGAGGQGAITFNPGTMSLVIKQSAEVHSMIGSALLPK
;
A
#
# COMPACT_ATOMS: atom_id res chain seq x y z
N MET A 1 23.95 -75.19 -23.92
CA MET A 1 22.73 -75.29 -23.09
C MET A 1 22.37 -73.89 -22.60
N SER A 2 21.16 -73.53 -22.98
CA SER A 2 20.30 -72.39 -22.67
C SER A 2 20.29 -71.80 -21.26
N GLY A 3 19.97 -70.50 -21.20
CA GLY A 3 19.30 -69.82 -20.08
C GLY A 3 20.00 -68.52 -19.65
N ILE A 4 19.46 -67.30 -19.57
CA ILE A 4 18.20 -66.60 -19.92
C ILE A 4 18.30 -65.23 -19.17
N TYR A 5 18.07 -64.10 -19.88
CA TYR A 5 17.43 -62.83 -19.42
C TYR A 5 18.19 -61.89 -18.42
N THR A 6 18.24 -60.55 -18.53
CA THR A 6 17.68 -59.51 -19.44
C THR A 6 18.40 -58.14 -19.18
N PRO A 7 18.20 -57.07 -19.99
CA PRO A 7 19.17 -56.01 -20.26
C PRO A 7 18.80 -54.53 -19.88
N LEU A 8 19.80 -53.65 -20.10
CA LEU A 8 19.85 -52.23 -20.55
C LEU A 8 18.61 -51.30 -20.56
N ARG A 9 18.86 -50.00 -20.24
CA ARG A 9 18.90 -48.91 -21.26
C ARG A 9 19.41 -47.54 -20.76
N TRP A 10 20.36 -46.97 -21.50
CA TRP A 10 20.70 -45.55 -21.64
C TRP A 10 20.18 -45.05 -23.00
N GLY A 11 19.97 -43.75 -23.17
CA GLY A 11 20.12 -43.08 -24.48
C GLY A 11 18.97 -42.18 -24.96
N LEU A 12 19.30 -40.89 -25.07
CA LEU A 12 18.82 -39.84 -26.00
C LEU A 12 17.82 -40.23 -27.11
N LEU A 13 16.83 -39.35 -27.34
CA LEU A 13 16.19 -39.16 -28.65
C LEU A 13 15.70 -37.72 -28.82
N ALA A 14 16.08 -37.13 -29.95
CA ALA A 14 15.37 -36.02 -30.60
C ALA A 14 14.26 -36.58 -31.52
N VAL A 15 13.49 -35.67 -32.15
CA VAL A 15 12.66 -35.83 -33.38
C VAL A 15 11.12 -35.72 -33.20
N THR A 16 10.63 -34.52 -33.56
CA THR A 16 9.45 -34.12 -34.37
C THR A 16 8.00 -34.64 -34.19
N LEU A 17 7.07 -33.68 -34.40
CA LEU A 17 5.78 -33.70 -35.13
C LEU A 17 4.45 -34.01 -34.41
N LEU A 18 3.52 -33.05 -34.62
CA LEU A 18 2.06 -33.15 -34.82
C LEU A 18 1.16 -33.70 -33.70
N GLY A 19 0.13 -32.91 -33.36
CA GLY A 19 -1.22 -33.45 -33.13
C GLY A 19 -1.96 -32.94 -31.89
N GLY A 20 -3.11 -32.30 -32.13
CA GLY A 20 -4.28 -32.49 -31.27
C GLY A 20 -4.51 -31.48 -30.15
N SER A 21 -5.01 -30.28 -30.49
CA SER A 21 -5.79 -29.49 -29.54
C SER A 21 -7.20 -30.11 -29.44
N VAL A 22 -7.47 -30.77 -28.31
CA VAL A 22 -8.81 -31.24 -27.94
C VAL A 22 -9.65 -30.03 -27.52
N LEU A 23 -10.56 -29.60 -28.39
CA LEU A 23 -11.67 -28.71 -28.02
C LEU A 23 -12.89 -29.59 -27.71
N MET A 24 -13.43 -29.45 -26.49
CA MET A 24 -14.68 -30.09 -26.08
C MET A 24 -15.84 -29.62 -26.96
N VAL A 25 -16.44 -30.56 -27.68
CA VAL A 25 -17.70 -30.39 -28.41
C VAL A 25 -18.87 -30.56 -27.44
N LYS A 26 -19.70 -29.53 -27.29
CA LYS A 26 -21.10 -29.69 -26.86
C LYS A 26 -21.95 -30.04 -28.10
N PRO A 27 -22.91 -30.98 -28.02
CA PRO A 27 -23.71 -31.36 -29.17
C PRO A 27 -24.70 -30.25 -29.51
N ALA A 28 -24.76 -29.91 -30.79
CA ALA A 28 -25.78 -29.06 -31.38
C ALA A 28 -27.12 -29.82 -31.39
N ALA A 29 -28.12 -29.29 -30.68
CA ALA A 29 -29.51 -29.63 -30.93
C ALA A 29 -29.94 -28.87 -32.20
N ALA A 30 -30.42 -29.60 -33.20
CA ALA A 30 -30.98 -29.04 -34.42
C ALA A 30 -32.22 -28.19 -34.09
N GLN A 31 -32.18 -26.91 -34.43
CA GLN A 31 -33.36 -26.04 -34.50
C GLN A 31 -33.79 -25.88 -35.96
N ALA A 32 -35.06 -26.17 -36.21
CA ALA A 32 -35.74 -25.97 -37.48
C ALA A 32 -35.80 -24.46 -37.86
N PRO A 33 -35.93 -24.11 -39.15
CA PRO A 33 -35.79 -22.72 -39.60
C PRO A 33 -37.04 -21.90 -39.24
N ALA A 34 -36.92 -21.05 -38.23
CA ALA A 34 -37.95 -20.07 -37.85
C ALA A 34 -37.47 -18.60 -37.90
N GLU A 35 -36.20 -18.33 -38.20
CA GLU A 35 -35.62 -16.98 -38.06
C GLU A 35 -35.79 -16.04 -39.28
N GLN A 36 -36.20 -16.54 -40.45
CA GLN A 36 -36.30 -15.66 -41.65
C GLN A 36 -37.57 -14.80 -41.70
N ASN A 37 -38.66 -15.17 -41.03
CA ASN A 37 -39.90 -14.38 -41.05
C ASN A 37 -39.92 -13.23 -40.04
N ASP A 38 -39.20 -13.34 -38.91
CA ASP A 38 -39.15 -12.28 -37.88
C ASP A 38 -38.36 -11.05 -38.34
N ASP A 39 -37.26 -11.23 -39.09
CA ASP A 39 -36.44 -10.12 -39.59
C ASP A 39 -37.16 -9.26 -40.64
N TYR A 40 -37.95 -9.87 -41.53
CA TYR A 40 -38.75 -9.11 -42.51
C TYR A 40 -39.88 -8.31 -41.84
N LEU A 41 -40.54 -8.86 -40.81
CA LEU A 41 -41.57 -8.15 -40.08
C LEU A 41 -40.99 -6.97 -39.29
N ASP A 42 -39.82 -7.12 -38.70
CA ASP A 42 -39.13 -6.03 -37.99
C ASP A 42 -38.57 -4.96 -38.92
N GLN A 43 -38.14 -5.32 -40.13
CA GLN A 43 -37.76 -4.35 -41.16
C GLN A 43 -38.97 -3.55 -41.64
N VAL A 44 -40.13 -4.20 -41.85
CA VAL A 44 -41.38 -3.52 -42.22
C VAL A 44 -41.87 -2.60 -41.10
N ARG A 45 -41.80 -3.03 -39.82
CA ARG A 45 -42.14 -2.18 -38.66
C ARG A 45 -41.26 -0.93 -38.59
N ARG A 46 -39.94 -1.08 -38.66
CA ARG A 46 -39.00 0.05 -38.65
C ARG A 46 -39.24 1.01 -39.81
N ARG A 47 -39.54 0.49 -41.00
CA ARG A 47 -39.87 1.31 -42.17
C ARG A 47 -41.18 2.10 -41.96
N ASN A 48 -42.21 1.45 -41.42
CA ASN A 48 -43.49 2.10 -41.11
C ASN A 48 -43.36 3.15 -39.99
N GLU A 49 -42.52 2.91 -38.98
CA GLU A 49 -42.22 3.88 -37.92
C GLU A 49 -41.54 5.14 -38.45
N VAL A 50 -40.57 4.99 -39.37
CA VAL A 50 -39.89 6.13 -40.00
C VAL A 50 -40.87 6.93 -40.88
N ILE A 51 -41.77 6.26 -41.61
CA ILE A 51 -42.83 6.91 -42.40
C ILE A 51 -43.78 7.67 -41.47
N ALA A 52 -44.21 7.05 -40.36
CA ALA A 52 -45.07 7.69 -39.37
C ALA A 52 -44.41 8.92 -38.73
N GLN A 53 -43.13 8.85 -38.37
CA GLN A 53 -42.39 9.99 -37.82
C GLN A 53 -42.26 11.15 -38.81
N LYS A 54 -42.04 10.84 -40.09
CA LYS A 54 -41.99 11.85 -41.15
C LYS A 54 -43.33 12.56 -41.30
N LEU A 55 -44.42 11.80 -41.37
CA LEU A 55 -45.76 12.37 -41.47
C LEU A 55 -46.13 13.22 -40.24
N GLU A 56 -45.76 12.79 -39.03
CA GLU A 56 -45.94 13.59 -37.81
C GLU A 56 -45.16 14.92 -37.87
N ALA A 57 -43.94 14.91 -38.40
CA ALA A 57 -43.14 16.12 -38.58
C ALA A 57 -43.75 17.06 -39.63
N ASP A 58 -44.24 16.52 -40.74
CA ASP A 58 -44.89 17.27 -41.81
C ASP A 58 -46.21 17.91 -41.33
N VAL A 59 -47.02 17.21 -40.52
CA VAL A 59 -48.21 17.77 -39.88
C VAL A 59 -47.85 18.90 -38.91
N ARG A 60 -46.77 18.76 -38.11
CA ARG A 60 -46.31 19.83 -37.19
C ARG A 60 -45.82 21.07 -37.95
N LEU A 61 -45.12 20.88 -39.07
CA LEU A 61 -44.68 21.98 -39.93
C LEU A 61 -45.89 22.65 -40.59
N GLY A 62 -46.80 21.86 -41.14
CA GLY A 62 -48.03 22.32 -41.76
C GLY A 62 -48.94 23.10 -40.80
N LEU A 63 -49.06 22.68 -39.54
CA LEU A 63 -49.79 23.41 -38.49
C LEU A 63 -49.18 24.78 -38.18
N ARG A 64 -47.84 24.88 -38.15
CA ARG A 64 -47.14 26.16 -37.97
C ARG A 64 -47.35 27.09 -39.16
N GLU A 65 -47.24 26.54 -40.37
CA GLU A 65 -47.48 27.30 -41.59
C GLU A 65 -48.93 27.78 -41.68
N ALA A 66 -49.90 26.91 -41.42
CA ALA A 66 -51.32 27.26 -41.36
C ALA A 66 -51.60 28.33 -40.30
N THR A 67 -50.93 28.28 -39.14
CA THR A 67 -51.08 29.32 -38.11
C THR A 67 -50.55 30.67 -38.58
N ARG A 68 -49.44 30.71 -39.32
CA ARG A 68 -48.92 31.94 -39.93
C ARG A 68 -49.85 32.46 -41.03
N LEU A 69 -50.40 31.56 -41.85
CA LEU A 69 -51.38 31.89 -42.87
C LEU A 69 -52.68 32.40 -42.23
N ALA A 70 -53.11 31.87 -41.09
CA ALA A 70 -54.34 32.30 -40.43
C ALA A 70 -54.33 33.79 -40.02
N GLN A 71 -53.15 34.35 -39.75
CA GLN A 71 -52.98 35.76 -39.41
C GLN A 71 -53.09 36.71 -40.62
N THR A 72 -52.83 36.21 -41.83
CA THR A 72 -52.72 37.03 -43.05
C THR A 72 -53.79 36.73 -44.08
N ASN A 73 -54.18 35.46 -44.19
CA ASN A 73 -55.23 34.94 -45.07
C ASN A 73 -55.87 33.66 -44.45
N PRO A 74 -56.97 33.81 -43.69
CA PRO A 74 -57.61 32.68 -43.02
C PRO A 74 -58.18 31.65 -43.99
N ALA A 75 -58.65 32.05 -45.18
CA ALA A 75 -59.16 31.13 -46.18
C ALA A 75 -58.07 30.15 -46.68
N ARG A 76 -56.86 30.66 -46.97
CA ARG A 76 -55.72 29.82 -47.37
C ARG A 76 -55.21 28.93 -46.24
N ALA A 77 -55.31 29.38 -44.99
CA ALA A 77 -54.97 28.57 -43.82
C ALA A 77 -55.91 27.36 -43.70
N VAL A 78 -57.21 27.56 -43.90
CA VAL A 78 -58.22 26.50 -43.89
C VAL A 78 -58.00 25.49 -45.01
N GLU A 79 -57.68 25.93 -46.23
CA GLU A 79 -57.35 25.02 -47.34
C GLU A 79 -56.13 24.14 -47.01
N LYS A 80 -55.07 24.73 -46.47
CA LYS A 80 -53.86 24.00 -46.07
C LYS A 80 -54.14 22.99 -44.96
N LEU A 81 -54.98 23.34 -43.98
CA LEU A 81 -55.40 22.41 -42.91
C LEU A 81 -56.27 21.26 -43.44
N LYS A 82 -57.15 21.51 -44.43
CA LYS A 82 -57.96 20.48 -45.09
C LYS A 82 -57.09 19.52 -45.93
N GLN A 83 -56.04 20.02 -46.58
CA GLN A 83 -55.05 19.19 -47.28
C GLN A 83 -54.31 18.25 -46.33
N LEU A 84 -53.82 18.77 -45.20
CA LEU A 84 -53.15 17.96 -44.18
C LEU A 84 -54.08 16.94 -43.54
N LEU A 85 -55.37 17.29 -43.38
CA LEU A 85 -56.38 16.35 -42.88
C LEU A 85 -56.57 15.16 -43.83
N ALA A 86 -56.65 15.42 -45.14
CA ALA A 86 -56.78 14.36 -46.15
C ALA A 86 -55.54 13.45 -46.21
N GLU A 87 -54.35 14.03 -46.04
CA GLU A 87 -53.08 13.28 -46.00
C GLU A 87 -53.00 12.34 -44.79
N VAL A 88 -53.44 12.80 -43.61
CA VAL A 88 -53.47 11.99 -42.38
C VAL A 88 -54.58 10.93 -42.39
N GLU A 89 -55.74 11.22 -43.00
CA GLU A 89 -56.83 10.24 -43.13
C GLU A 89 -56.49 9.12 -44.13
N GLY A 90 -55.72 9.42 -45.18
CA GLY A 90 -55.33 8.47 -46.25
C GLY A 90 -54.12 7.58 -45.97
N ASP A 91 -53.28 7.89 -44.98
CA ASP A 91 -52.07 7.10 -44.67
C ASP A 91 -52.34 5.96 -43.68
N ASN A 92 -51.96 4.73 -44.05
CA ASN A 92 -52.09 3.54 -43.21
C ASN A 92 -50.85 3.20 -42.36
N ALA A 93 -49.76 3.96 -42.46
CA ALA A 93 -48.54 3.76 -41.67
C ALA A 93 -48.66 4.26 -40.23
N LEU A 94 -49.60 5.18 -39.94
CA LEU A 94 -49.85 5.70 -38.60
C LEU A 94 -50.66 4.71 -37.74
N PRO A 95 -50.25 4.45 -36.48
CA PRO A 95 -51.07 3.74 -35.50
C PRO A 95 -52.44 4.42 -35.34
N GLN A 96 -53.51 3.61 -35.30
CA GLN A 96 -54.90 4.11 -35.30
C GLN A 96 -55.17 5.20 -34.26
N GLY A 97 -54.72 5.00 -33.01
CA GLY A 97 -54.92 5.98 -31.94
C GLY A 97 -54.21 7.32 -32.17
N ARG A 98 -53.06 7.34 -32.84
CA ARG A 98 -52.36 8.60 -33.18
C ARG A 98 -53.04 9.34 -34.33
N ARG A 99 -53.53 8.60 -35.33
CA ARG A 99 -54.29 9.17 -36.45
C ARG A 99 -55.53 9.90 -35.93
N GLU A 100 -56.28 9.30 -35.01
CA GLU A 100 -57.48 9.89 -34.42
C GLU A 100 -57.18 11.20 -33.66
N VAL A 101 -56.06 11.26 -32.93
CA VAL A 101 -55.62 12.48 -32.23
C VAL A 101 -55.27 13.59 -33.23
N LEU A 102 -54.49 13.28 -34.27
CA LEU A 102 -54.09 14.28 -35.29
C LEU A 102 -55.31 14.79 -36.07
N VAL A 103 -56.22 13.90 -36.46
CA VAL A 103 -57.48 14.25 -37.11
C VAL A 103 -58.32 15.19 -36.23
N ARG A 104 -58.41 14.92 -34.93
CA ARG A 104 -59.13 15.79 -33.98
C ARG A 104 -58.49 17.18 -33.90
N VAL A 105 -57.17 17.23 -33.73
CA VAL A 105 -56.43 18.51 -33.67
C VAL A 105 -56.59 19.33 -34.94
N LEU A 106 -56.52 18.70 -36.12
CA LEU A 106 -56.71 19.36 -37.40
C LEU A 106 -58.15 19.87 -37.58
N LYS A 107 -59.16 19.08 -37.21
CA LYS A 107 -60.58 19.49 -37.23
C LYS A 107 -60.87 20.65 -36.28
N ASP A 108 -60.34 20.60 -35.06
CA ASP A 108 -60.48 21.70 -34.09
C ASP A 108 -59.81 22.98 -34.60
N ARG A 109 -58.63 22.86 -35.22
CA ARG A 109 -57.92 24.02 -35.77
C ARG A 109 -58.62 24.63 -36.98
N ILE A 110 -59.21 23.81 -37.85
CA ILE A 110 -60.07 24.27 -38.95
C ILE A 110 -61.25 25.06 -38.37
N ARG A 111 -61.95 24.51 -37.39
CA ARG A 111 -63.09 25.15 -36.74
C ARG A 111 -62.73 26.51 -36.11
N VAL A 112 -61.60 26.59 -35.41
CA VAL A 112 -61.12 27.85 -34.80
C VAL A 112 -60.72 28.89 -35.85
N THR A 113 -60.17 28.45 -36.98
CA THR A 113 -59.74 29.35 -38.06
C THR A 113 -60.92 29.82 -38.94
N GLU A 114 -62.00 29.03 -39.01
CA GLU A 114 -63.26 29.40 -39.68
C GLU A 114 -64.18 30.29 -38.81
N ALA A 115 -63.92 30.40 -37.50
CA ALA A 115 -64.71 31.23 -36.59
C ALA A 115 -64.39 32.74 -36.76
N PRO A 116 -65.39 33.64 -36.77
CA PRO A 116 -65.16 35.10 -36.81
C PRO A 116 -64.35 35.58 -35.59
N PRO A 117 -63.45 36.57 -35.73
CA PRO A 117 -62.68 37.10 -34.60
C PRO A 117 -63.58 37.85 -33.60
N ASP A 118 -63.48 37.52 -32.32
CA ASP A 118 -64.11 38.27 -31.22
C ASP A 118 -63.56 39.71 -31.14
N PRO A 119 -64.39 40.72 -30.85
CA PRO A 119 -63.92 42.09 -30.66
C PRO A 119 -63.08 42.22 -29.37
N PRO A 120 -61.99 43.02 -29.37
CA PRO A 120 -61.13 43.17 -28.20
C PRO A 120 -61.84 43.91 -27.05
N ALA A 121 -61.76 43.32 -25.86
CA ALA A 121 -62.23 43.92 -24.61
C ALA A 121 -61.39 45.17 -24.24
N LYS A 122 -62.07 46.22 -23.75
CA LYS A 122 -61.45 47.49 -23.33
C LYS A 122 -60.79 47.37 -21.95
N ASP A 123 -59.67 48.08 -21.81
CA ASP A 123 -58.79 48.10 -20.64
C ASP A 123 -59.34 48.92 -19.45
N ASP A 124 -59.65 48.26 -18.34
CA ASP A 124 -59.80 48.88 -17.01
C ASP A 124 -58.65 48.38 -16.10
N ALA A 125 -57.42 48.90 -16.27
CA ALA A 125 -56.25 48.42 -15.51
C ALA A 125 -55.20 49.49 -15.11
N GLY A 126 -55.61 50.74 -14.86
CA GLY A 126 -54.68 51.85 -14.60
C GLY A 126 -53.85 51.77 -13.31
N ALA A 127 -54.35 51.17 -12.23
CA ALA A 127 -53.63 51.11 -10.94
C ALA A 127 -53.03 49.73 -10.61
N ALA A 128 -53.73 48.64 -10.93
CA ALA A 128 -53.24 47.28 -10.73
C ALA A 128 -52.08 46.93 -11.70
N GLY A 129 -52.10 47.47 -12.92
CA GLY A 129 -51.03 47.28 -13.90
C GLY A 129 -49.69 47.92 -13.48
N ALA A 130 -49.73 49.11 -12.87
CA ALA A 130 -48.53 49.81 -12.41
C ALA A 130 -47.81 49.07 -11.27
N ALA A 131 -48.57 48.57 -10.27
CA ALA A 131 -48.00 47.76 -9.18
C ALA A 131 -47.44 46.42 -9.66
N ALA A 132 -48.09 45.77 -10.65
CA ALA A 132 -47.59 44.54 -11.26
C ALA A 132 -46.31 44.77 -12.08
N LEU A 133 -46.19 45.92 -12.77
CA LEU A 133 -44.99 46.33 -13.49
C LEU A 133 -43.81 46.63 -12.54
N GLU A 134 -44.05 47.33 -11.43
CA GLU A 134 -43.03 47.53 -10.41
C GLU A 134 -42.57 46.21 -9.77
N GLY A 135 -43.50 45.30 -9.50
CA GLY A 135 -43.19 43.95 -8.99
C GLY A 135 -42.29 43.17 -9.96
N ARG A 136 -42.58 43.18 -11.27
CA ARG A 136 -41.72 42.57 -12.29
C ARG A 136 -40.33 43.20 -12.36
N ARG A 137 -40.24 44.53 -12.35
CA ARG A 137 -38.94 45.24 -12.36
C ARG A 137 -38.09 44.86 -11.15
N ARG A 138 -38.66 44.81 -9.94
CA ARG A 138 -37.92 44.39 -8.74
C ARG A 138 -37.39 42.97 -8.83
N ILE A 139 -38.18 42.05 -9.40
CA ILE A 139 -37.76 40.65 -9.61
C ILE A 139 -36.65 40.57 -10.68
N GLU A 140 -36.75 41.36 -11.74
CA GLU A 140 -35.72 41.45 -12.79
C GLU A 140 -34.42 42.06 -12.23
N ASP A 141 -34.50 43.13 -11.45
CA ASP A 141 -33.36 43.77 -10.79
C ASP A 141 -32.68 42.82 -9.79
N GLN A 142 -33.45 42.07 -9.00
CA GLN A 142 -32.90 41.05 -8.09
C GLN A 142 -32.16 39.96 -8.85
N ARG A 143 -32.73 39.46 -9.95
CA ARG A 143 -32.09 38.46 -10.81
C ARG A 143 -30.81 39.00 -11.46
N ALA A 144 -30.82 40.26 -11.92
CA ALA A 144 -29.64 40.92 -12.47
C ALA A 144 -28.51 41.02 -11.43
N GLN A 145 -28.84 41.44 -10.20
CA GLN A 145 -27.87 41.52 -9.10
C GLN A 145 -27.29 40.14 -8.72
N GLU A 146 -28.10 39.08 -8.74
CA GLU A 146 -27.62 37.72 -8.49
C GLU A 146 -26.68 37.23 -9.60
N GLN A 147 -26.99 37.53 -10.86
CA GLN A 147 -26.12 37.22 -12.00
C GLN A 147 -24.79 37.96 -11.92
N ASP A 148 -24.78 39.24 -11.55
CA ASP A 148 -23.57 40.03 -11.37
C ASP A 148 -22.68 39.49 -10.24
N LYS A 149 -23.28 39.13 -9.10
CA LYS A 149 -22.54 38.51 -7.97
C LYS A 149 -21.93 37.18 -8.38
N MET A 150 -22.70 36.36 -9.10
CA MET A 150 -22.23 35.08 -9.62
C MET A 150 -21.05 35.27 -10.59
N LYS A 151 -21.14 36.22 -11.53
CA LYS A 151 -20.06 36.51 -12.48
C LYS A 151 -18.77 36.92 -11.76
N ARG A 152 -18.85 37.85 -10.79
CA ARG A 152 -17.70 38.25 -9.98
C ARG A 152 -17.10 37.09 -9.19
N SER A 153 -17.95 36.20 -8.68
CA SER A 153 -17.47 35.02 -7.95
C SER A 153 -16.73 34.04 -8.86
N LEU A 154 -17.20 33.85 -10.09
CA LEU A 154 -16.51 33.03 -11.10
C LEU A 154 -15.20 33.65 -11.56
N GLU A 155 -15.17 34.98 -11.76
CA GLU A 155 -13.94 35.72 -12.07
C GLU A 155 -12.90 35.52 -10.96
N SER A 156 -13.30 35.61 -9.69
CA SER A 156 -12.38 35.39 -8.58
C SER A 156 -11.86 33.94 -8.49
N VAL A 157 -12.65 32.94 -8.90
CA VAL A 157 -12.17 31.54 -9.00
C VAL A 157 -11.16 31.42 -10.13
N HIS A 158 -11.38 32.14 -11.24
CA HIS A 158 -10.45 32.18 -12.36
C HIS A 158 -9.13 32.85 -11.99
N GLU A 159 -9.15 33.94 -11.23
CA GLU A 159 -7.97 34.63 -10.71
C GLU A 159 -7.15 33.72 -9.79
N LEU A 160 -7.77 33.08 -8.80
CA LEU A 160 -7.10 32.13 -7.89
C LEU A 160 -6.43 30.97 -8.64
N ARG A 161 -6.99 30.57 -9.78
CA ARG A 161 -6.40 29.56 -10.66
C ARG A 161 -5.15 30.09 -11.40
N ILE A 162 -5.17 31.32 -11.89
CA ILE A 162 -4.00 31.95 -12.55
C ILE A 162 -2.85 32.14 -11.55
N GLU A 163 -3.17 32.51 -10.32
CA GLU A 163 -2.20 32.67 -9.22
C GLU A 163 -1.60 31.34 -8.73
N GLY A 164 -2.05 30.19 -9.27
CA GLY A 164 -1.58 28.87 -8.88
C GLY A 164 -2.14 28.37 -7.54
N GLN A 165 -3.12 29.06 -6.95
CA GLN A 165 -3.75 28.69 -5.68
C GLN A 165 -4.90 27.69 -5.91
N ALA A 166 -4.57 26.51 -6.43
CA ALA A 166 -5.54 25.49 -6.84
C ALA A 166 -6.47 25.05 -5.68
N ASP A 167 -5.96 24.89 -4.47
CA ASP A 167 -6.76 24.48 -3.31
C ASP A 167 -7.77 25.55 -2.86
N GLN A 168 -7.45 26.83 -3.05
CA GLN A 168 -8.37 27.93 -2.73
C GLN A 168 -9.42 28.08 -3.83
N ALA A 169 -9.01 27.99 -5.10
CA ALA A 169 -9.91 28.01 -6.24
C ALA A 169 -10.96 26.88 -6.16
N GLN A 170 -10.54 25.66 -5.80
CA GLN A 170 -11.46 24.52 -5.65
C GLN A 170 -12.44 24.71 -4.49
N ARG A 171 -11.97 25.20 -3.34
CA ARG A 171 -12.84 25.47 -2.18
C ARG A 171 -13.93 26.47 -2.54
N LYS A 172 -13.55 27.58 -3.18
CA LYS A 172 -14.48 28.61 -3.63
C LYS A 172 -15.45 28.11 -4.71
N ALA A 173 -15.00 27.27 -5.65
CA ALA A 173 -15.86 26.64 -6.63
C ALA A 173 -16.87 25.64 -6.01
N ASN A 174 -16.46 24.90 -4.97
CA ASN A 174 -17.35 24.01 -4.22
C ASN A 174 -18.40 24.80 -3.42
N GLU A 175 -18.01 25.90 -2.78
CA GLU A 175 -18.94 26.82 -2.10
C GLU A 175 -19.97 27.40 -3.07
N LEU A 176 -19.54 27.78 -4.28
CA LEU A 176 -20.46 28.24 -5.33
C LEU A 176 -21.41 27.13 -5.78
N THR A 177 -20.94 25.89 -5.85
CA THR A 177 -21.77 24.73 -6.20
C THR A 177 -22.83 24.45 -5.13
N GLN A 178 -22.50 24.65 -3.85
CA GLN A 178 -23.48 24.56 -2.76
C GLN A 178 -24.51 25.70 -2.80
N ARG A 179 -24.10 26.91 -3.16
CA ARG A 179 -24.98 28.09 -3.24
C ARG A 179 -25.87 28.09 -4.48
N TYR A 180 -25.39 27.51 -5.59
CA TYR A 180 -26.11 27.45 -6.87
C TYR A 180 -26.13 26.01 -7.43
N PRO A 181 -26.88 25.08 -6.80
CA PRO A 181 -26.87 23.66 -7.19
C PRO A 181 -27.35 23.41 -8.62
N ASP A 182 -28.32 24.17 -9.11
CA ASP A 182 -28.96 23.95 -10.42
C ASP A 182 -28.26 24.64 -11.59
N ASN A 183 -27.13 25.32 -11.35
CA ASN A 183 -26.43 26.07 -12.40
C ASN A 183 -25.36 25.20 -13.08
N PRO A 184 -25.50 24.89 -14.39
CA PRO A 184 -24.56 24.01 -15.10
C PRO A 184 -23.15 24.60 -15.25
N THR A 185 -23.00 25.92 -15.31
CA THR A 185 -21.70 26.59 -15.44
C THR A 185 -20.89 26.46 -14.15
N ILE A 186 -21.53 26.58 -12.99
CA ILE A 186 -20.88 26.42 -11.69
C ILE A 186 -20.44 24.97 -11.49
N GLN A 187 -21.33 24.00 -11.79
CA GLN A 187 -20.99 22.58 -11.72
C GLN A 187 -19.83 22.21 -12.65
N GLY A 188 -19.85 22.72 -13.88
CA GLY A 188 -18.77 22.53 -14.84
C GLY A 188 -17.44 23.06 -14.33
N THR A 189 -17.44 24.27 -13.76
CA THR A 189 -16.23 24.91 -13.22
C THR A 189 -15.60 24.10 -12.08
N ALA A 190 -16.40 23.67 -11.10
CA ALA A 190 -15.91 22.86 -9.98
C ALA A 190 -15.34 21.50 -10.45
N ARG A 191 -15.99 20.86 -11.43
CA ARG A 191 -15.50 19.62 -12.03
C ARG A 191 -14.19 19.82 -12.77
N THR A 192 -14.11 20.83 -13.64
CA THR A 192 -12.88 21.12 -14.40
C THR A 192 -11.70 21.41 -13.49
N LEU A 193 -11.90 22.19 -12.42
CA LEU A 193 -10.85 22.46 -11.43
C LEU A 193 -10.41 21.17 -10.73
N SER A 194 -11.35 20.32 -10.32
CA SER A 194 -11.02 19.07 -9.63
C SER A 194 -10.24 18.10 -10.53
N THR A 195 -10.61 18.01 -11.80
CA THR A 195 -9.90 17.19 -12.79
C THR A 195 -8.52 17.76 -13.08
N ALA A 196 -8.39 19.09 -13.21
CA ALA A 196 -7.11 19.75 -13.43
C ALA A 196 -6.14 19.52 -12.25
N ASP A 197 -6.62 19.62 -11.01
CA ASP A 197 -5.83 19.33 -9.81
C ASP A 197 -5.41 17.85 -9.74
N GLN A 198 -6.31 16.91 -10.03
CA GLN A 198 -5.97 15.48 -10.10
C GLN A 198 -4.88 15.20 -11.14
N VAL A 199 -4.96 15.79 -12.32
CA VAL A 199 -3.94 15.65 -13.36
C VAL A 199 -2.61 16.26 -12.93
N ALA A 200 -2.62 17.43 -12.29
CA ALA A 200 -1.42 18.07 -11.77
C ALA A 200 -0.74 17.21 -10.69
N ARG A 201 -1.51 16.66 -9.75
CA ARG A 201 -1.02 15.74 -8.71
C ARG A 201 -0.48 14.45 -9.30
N ALA A 202 -1.15 13.85 -10.29
CA ALA A 202 -0.68 12.66 -10.99
C ALA A 202 0.68 12.91 -11.67
N ARG A 203 0.82 14.04 -12.37
CA ARG A 203 2.10 14.43 -13.00
C ARG A 203 3.20 14.69 -11.97
N ALA A 204 2.88 15.36 -10.86
CA ALA A 204 3.84 15.60 -9.79
C ALA A 204 4.32 14.27 -9.16
N PHE A 205 3.38 13.34 -8.96
CA PHE A 205 3.68 11.99 -8.48
C PHE A 205 4.56 11.22 -9.47
N GLU A 206 4.25 11.25 -10.77
CA GLU A 206 5.09 10.61 -11.80
C GLU A 206 6.50 11.18 -11.80
N LYS A 207 6.65 12.50 -11.74
CA LYS A 207 7.95 13.16 -11.69
C LYS A 207 8.77 12.74 -10.45
N GLU A 208 8.13 12.65 -9.28
CA GLU A 208 8.79 12.19 -8.07
C GLU A 208 9.14 10.69 -8.14
N ARG A 209 8.24 9.87 -8.69
CA ARG A 209 8.48 8.44 -8.94
C ARG A 209 9.68 8.25 -9.86
N GLU A 210 9.74 8.96 -10.98
CA GLU A 210 10.85 8.93 -11.93
C GLU A 210 12.16 9.36 -11.26
N ARG A 211 12.14 10.44 -10.46
CA ARG A 211 13.32 10.91 -9.72
C ARG A 211 13.86 9.82 -8.78
N ARG A 212 12.99 9.17 -8.02
CA ARG A 212 13.36 8.12 -7.06
C ARG A 212 13.83 6.84 -7.75
N LEU A 213 13.16 6.44 -8.83
CA LEU A 213 13.61 5.31 -9.64
C LEU A 213 14.98 5.60 -10.25
N ALA A 214 15.20 6.79 -10.81
CA ALA A 214 16.49 7.18 -11.36
C ALA A 214 17.61 7.18 -10.30
N SER A 215 17.34 7.60 -9.06
CA SER A 215 18.34 7.45 -7.98
C SER A 215 18.59 5.99 -7.62
N ALA A 216 17.55 5.16 -7.52
CA ALA A 216 17.73 3.74 -7.20
C ALA A 216 18.52 3.00 -8.28
N TYR A 217 18.24 3.27 -9.57
CA TYR A 217 19.02 2.71 -10.67
C TYR A 217 20.47 3.18 -10.66
N ARG A 218 20.73 4.46 -10.35
CA ARG A 218 22.12 4.94 -10.18
C ARG A 218 22.84 4.22 -9.04
N ASP A 219 22.18 3.96 -7.93
CA ASP A 219 22.78 3.24 -6.80
C ASP A 219 23.08 1.77 -7.18
N ILE A 220 22.19 1.13 -7.95
CA ILE A 220 22.40 -0.22 -8.51
C ILE A 220 23.60 -0.21 -9.47
N ASP A 221 23.62 0.72 -10.43
CA ASP A 221 24.70 0.86 -11.40
C ASP A 221 26.03 1.11 -10.69
N GLN A 222 26.06 2.00 -9.70
CA GLN A 222 27.25 2.28 -8.90
C GLN A 222 27.73 1.04 -8.13
N SER A 223 26.81 0.23 -7.60
CA SER A 223 27.15 -1.03 -6.91
C SER A 223 27.63 -2.12 -7.88
N SER A 224 27.30 -2.01 -9.17
CA SER A 224 27.76 -2.94 -10.22
C SER A 224 29.17 -2.62 -10.74
N LEU A 225 29.69 -1.42 -10.43
CA LEU A 225 31.05 -1.05 -10.79
C LEU A 225 32.05 -1.85 -9.95
N PRO A 226 33.11 -2.42 -10.55
CA PRO A 226 34.20 -3.00 -9.80
C PRO A 226 34.83 -1.94 -8.89
N GLY A 227 35.01 -2.26 -7.60
CA GLY A 227 35.63 -1.35 -6.65
C GLY A 227 37.08 -1.01 -7.03
N HIS A 228 37.50 0.23 -6.76
CA HIS A 228 38.89 0.62 -6.83
C HIS A 228 39.63 0.18 -5.55
N GLY A 229 40.25 -1.00 -5.59
CA GLY A 229 41.01 -1.59 -4.49
C GLY A 229 40.25 -2.69 -3.74
N ASP A 230 40.75 -3.09 -2.57
CA ASP A 230 40.22 -4.26 -1.86
C ASP A 230 38.82 -4.02 -1.26
N ILE A 231 38.54 -2.82 -0.73
CA ILE A 231 37.24 -2.47 -0.10
C ILE A 231 36.94 -0.98 -0.29
N GLU A 232 35.76 -0.67 -0.83
CA GLU A 232 35.21 0.70 -0.89
C GLU A 232 34.08 0.91 0.13
N PHE A 233 34.25 1.88 1.03
CA PHE A 233 33.22 2.25 2.00
C PHE A 233 32.37 3.45 1.50
N PRO A 234 31.07 3.50 1.83
CA PRO A 234 30.25 4.69 1.59
C PRO A 234 30.83 5.95 2.25
N LYS A 235 30.69 7.11 1.60
CA LYS A 235 31.18 8.40 2.13
C LYS A 235 30.62 8.75 3.51
N ASP A 236 29.44 8.23 3.83
CA ASP A 236 28.74 8.42 5.10
C ASP A 236 29.01 7.31 6.14
N TRP A 237 29.98 6.42 5.89
CA TRP A 237 30.31 5.30 6.78
C TRP A 237 30.56 5.75 8.22
N ARG A 238 31.35 6.81 8.44
CA ARG A 238 31.62 7.34 9.77
C ARG A 238 30.35 7.76 10.51
N ALA A 239 29.44 8.45 9.83
CA ALA A 239 28.17 8.87 10.42
C ALA A 239 27.25 7.67 10.71
N LYS A 240 27.22 6.67 9.83
CA LYS A 240 26.52 5.40 10.05
C LYS A 240 27.08 4.66 11.26
N THR A 241 28.40 4.58 11.42
CA THR A 241 29.07 3.94 12.56
C THR A 241 28.79 4.67 13.87
N GLU A 242 28.82 6.00 13.88
CA GLU A 242 28.45 6.76 15.09
C GLU A 242 26.98 6.58 15.47
N ARG A 243 26.06 6.51 14.51
CA ARG A 243 24.64 6.19 14.77
C ARG A 243 24.43 4.76 15.28
N ARG A 244 25.31 3.82 14.91
CA ARG A 244 25.30 2.42 15.37
C ARG A 244 25.95 2.23 16.74
N LYS A 245 26.65 3.23 17.29
CA LYS A 245 27.07 3.22 18.71
C LYS A 245 25.85 3.42 19.60
N THR A 246 24.97 2.44 19.60
CA THR A 246 24.04 2.23 20.70
C THR A 246 24.90 1.82 21.88
N GLU A 247 25.15 2.76 22.80
CA GLU A 247 25.72 2.48 24.12
C GLU A 247 24.87 1.41 24.81
N THR A 248 25.28 0.15 24.72
CA THR A 248 24.65 -0.95 25.47
C THR A 248 25.58 -1.51 26.55
N VAL A 249 26.78 -0.94 26.69
CA VAL A 249 27.75 -1.33 27.70
C VAL A 249 28.36 -0.05 28.25
N THR A 250 28.08 0.25 29.51
CA THR A 250 28.66 1.39 30.22
C THR A 250 30.19 1.26 30.24
N ALA A 251 30.91 2.38 30.34
CA ALA A 251 32.38 2.36 30.40
C ALA A 251 32.91 1.42 31.50
N LYS A 252 32.19 1.31 32.62
CA LYS A 252 32.54 0.43 33.75
C LYS A 252 32.25 -1.05 33.46
N GLU A 253 31.13 -1.39 32.85
CA GLU A 253 30.88 -2.77 32.38
C GLU A 253 31.92 -3.24 31.36
N ARG A 254 32.37 -2.33 30.48
CA ARG A 254 33.44 -2.63 29.53
C ARG A 254 34.77 -2.90 30.25
N ALA A 255 35.08 -2.14 31.30
CA ALA A 255 36.27 -2.39 32.12
C ALA A 255 36.19 -3.74 32.85
N ILE A 256 35.03 -4.11 33.38
CA ILE A 256 34.79 -5.43 34.00
C ILE A 256 35.00 -6.56 32.99
N LEU A 257 34.44 -6.44 31.79
CA LEU A 257 34.60 -7.41 30.71
C LEU A 257 36.08 -7.56 30.27
N GLN A 258 36.83 -6.46 30.22
CA GLN A 258 38.27 -6.49 29.94
C GLN A 258 39.04 -7.20 31.06
N ALA A 259 38.70 -6.92 32.32
CA ALA A 259 39.36 -7.51 33.47
C ALA A 259 39.08 -9.02 33.58
N LEU A 260 37.87 -9.47 33.25
CA LEU A 260 37.51 -10.89 33.16
C LEU A 260 38.31 -11.66 32.08
N ASN A 261 38.75 -10.98 31.02
CA ASN A 261 39.58 -11.54 29.96
C ASN A 261 41.08 -11.52 30.27
N SER A 262 41.50 -10.91 31.37
CA SER A 262 42.91 -10.94 31.79
C SER A 262 43.35 -12.35 32.15
N SER A 263 44.61 -12.69 31.86
CA SER A 263 45.18 -14.00 32.16
C SER A 263 45.71 -14.04 33.60
N ILE A 264 45.35 -15.09 34.35
CA ILE A 264 45.80 -15.32 35.72
C ILE A 264 46.40 -16.72 35.87
N SER A 265 47.39 -16.85 36.76
CA SER A 265 47.98 -18.13 37.15
C SER A 265 47.93 -18.25 38.67
N VAL A 266 47.13 -19.20 39.17
CA VAL A 266 46.90 -19.39 40.61
C VAL A 266 46.89 -20.86 40.96
N ARG A 267 47.27 -21.14 42.20
CA ARG A 267 47.15 -22.46 42.83
C ARG A 267 46.53 -22.27 44.22
N PHE A 268 45.25 -22.58 44.33
CA PHE A 268 44.54 -22.70 45.59
C PHE A 268 44.59 -24.16 46.03
N LYS A 269 44.94 -24.38 47.30
CA LYS A 269 44.99 -25.71 47.93
C LYS A 269 44.23 -25.61 49.23
N GLU A 270 43.02 -26.15 49.25
CA GLU A 270 42.10 -26.12 50.42
C GLU A 270 41.96 -24.72 51.01
N SER A 271 41.89 -23.70 50.15
CA SER A 271 41.73 -22.30 50.56
C SER A 271 40.25 -22.00 50.79
N ARG A 272 39.92 -21.11 51.73
CA ARG A 272 38.52 -20.76 52.02
C ARG A 272 37.88 -20.10 50.80
N PHE A 273 36.61 -20.39 50.54
CA PHE A 273 35.88 -19.83 49.40
C PHE A 273 35.92 -18.29 49.40
N GLU A 274 35.74 -17.66 50.56
CA GLU A 274 35.83 -16.21 50.72
C GLU A 274 37.20 -15.65 50.30
N ASP A 275 38.29 -16.21 50.82
CA ASP A 275 39.67 -15.80 50.49
C ASP A 275 39.96 -15.91 48.99
N VAL A 276 39.43 -16.95 48.32
CA VAL A 276 39.59 -17.16 46.88
C VAL A 276 38.87 -16.06 46.10
N ILE A 277 37.65 -15.71 46.47
CA ILE A 277 36.88 -14.67 45.79
C ILE A 277 37.47 -13.28 46.05
N GLU A 278 37.91 -12.99 47.28
CA GLU A 278 38.58 -11.73 47.63
C GLU A 278 39.91 -11.58 46.88
N TYR A 279 40.70 -12.65 46.76
CA TYR A 279 41.92 -12.66 45.97
C TYR A 279 41.65 -12.33 44.50
N ILE A 280 40.63 -12.96 43.90
CA ILE A 280 40.25 -12.70 42.50
C ILE A 280 39.76 -11.25 42.33
N SER A 281 38.96 -10.74 43.28
CA SER A 281 38.49 -9.34 43.28
C SER A 281 39.66 -8.36 43.32
N THR A 282 40.66 -8.64 44.17
CA THR A 282 41.86 -7.80 44.33
C THR A 282 42.75 -7.81 43.07
N VAL A 283 42.99 -8.98 42.49
CA VAL A 283 43.83 -9.09 41.27
C VAL A 283 43.14 -8.45 40.06
N MET A 284 41.82 -8.57 39.96
CA MET A 284 41.04 -7.97 38.88
C MET A 284 40.85 -6.45 39.07
N GLY A 285 40.91 -5.96 40.31
CA GLY A 285 40.57 -4.58 40.65
C GLY A 285 39.09 -4.27 40.46
N GLN A 286 38.21 -5.26 40.56
CA GLN A 286 36.76 -5.12 40.41
C GLN A 286 36.03 -5.79 41.58
N PRO A 287 34.95 -5.18 42.10
CA PRO A 287 34.20 -5.75 43.22
C PRO A 287 33.42 -6.99 42.76
N ILE A 288 33.56 -8.07 43.54
CA ILE A 288 32.77 -9.31 43.40
C ILE A 288 31.85 -9.41 44.62
N ILE A 289 30.55 -9.43 44.37
CA ILE A 289 29.51 -9.49 45.40
C ILE A 289 29.01 -10.93 45.47
N LEU A 290 28.96 -11.49 46.68
CA LEU A 290 28.43 -12.82 46.95
C LEU A 290 26.95 -12.71 47.34
N ASP A 291 26.08 -13.42 46.63
CA ASP A 291 24.66 -13.51 46.99
C ASP A 291 24.45 -14.54 48.09
N GLU A 292 24.24 -14.08 49.33
CA GLU A 292 24.07 -14.94 50.51
C GLU A 292 22.99 -16.01 50.35
N ASN A 293 21.90 -15.68 49.63
CA ASN A 293 20.80 -16.61 49.44
C ASN A 293 21.21 -17.75 48.49
N ALA A 294 21.95 -17.41 47.43
CA ALA A 294 22.49 -18.41 46.52
C ALA A 294 23.52 -19.33 47.19
N LEU A 295 24.36 -18.78 48.09
CA LEU A 295 25.31 -19.59 48.87
C LEU A 295 24.58 -20.57 49.79
N LYS A 296 23.50 -20.14 50.45
CA LYS A 296 22.65 -21.01 51.30
C LYS A 296 21.96 -22.11 50.49
N GLU A 297 21.42 -21.79 49.32
CA GLU A 297 20.79 -22.76 48.41
C GLU A 297 21.78 -23.83 47.92
N ALA A 298 23.04 -23.44 47.74
CA ALA A 298 24.10 -24.35 47.32
C ALA A 298 24.75 -25.14 48.49
N ASP A 299 24.28 -24.95 49.72
CA ASP A 299 24.85 -25.51 50.96
C ASP A 299 26.35 -25.19 51.15
N ILE A 300 26.73 -23.96 50.80
CA ILE A 300 28.12 -23.48 50.85
C ILE A 300 28.23 -22.39 51.89
N THR A 301 29.31 -22.49 52.66
CA THR A 301 29.71 -21.46 53.61
C THR A 301 30.95 -20.73 53.08
N TYR A 302 31.21 -19.53 53.62
CA TYR A 302 32.43 -18.76 53.32
C TYR A 302 33.72 -19.55 53.58
N GLU A 303 33.65 -20.55 54.45
CA GLU A 303 34.75 -21.39 54.92
C GLU A 303 34.96 -22.65 54.07
N THR A 304 34.09 -22.93 53.11
CA THR A 304 34.16 -24.15 52.30
C THR A 304 35.51 -24.21 51.56
N PRO A 305 36.27 -25.32 51.68
CA PRO A 305 37.58 -25.43 51.07
C PRO A 305 37.49 -25.58 49.55
N VAL A 306 38.24 -24.77 48.82
CA VAL A 306 38.32 -24.76 47.36
C VAL A 306 39.74 -25.12 46.92
N SER A 307 39.87 -26.01 45.94
CA SER A 307 41.15 -26.38 45.36
C SER A 307 41.13 -26.22 43.85
N ALA A 308 41.78 -25.19 43.34
CA ALA A 308 41.89 -24.94 41.91
C ALA A 308 43.31 -24.57 41.51
N GLN A 309 43.83 -25.23 40.48
CA GLN A 309 45.12 -24.92 39.89
C GLN A 309 44.94 -24.59 38.40
N VAL A 310 45.37 -23.38 38.01
CA VAL A 310 45.36 -22.90 36.62
C VAL A 310 46.64 -22.13 36.30
N LYS A 311 47.10 -22.20 35.05
CA LYS A 311 48.26 -21.46 34.55
C LYS A 311 47.89 -20.78 33.23
N GLY A 312 48.02 -19.46 33.17
CA GLY A 312 47.79 -18.67 31.96
C GLY A 312 46.35 -18.71 31.45
N VAL A 313 45.37 -18.83 32.35
CA VAL A 313 43.95 -18.97 32.00
C VAL A 313 43.23 -17.64 32.25
N ALA A 314 42.23 -17.30 31.43
CA ALA A 314 41.42 -16.09 31.65
C ALA A 314 40.68 -16.16 33.00
N VAL A 315 40.57 -15.03 33.71
CA VAL A 315 39.88 -14.97 35.02
C VAL A 315 38.44 -15.48 34.92
N ARG A 316 37.75 -15.19 33.81
CA ARG A 316 36.44 -15.77 33.47
C ARG A 316 36.39 -17.29 33.61
N THR A 317 37.38 -17.97 33.04
CA THR A 317 37.43 -19.44 33.04
C THR A 317 37.77 -19.97 34.43
N LEU A 318 38.62 -19.27 35.18
CA LEU A 318 38.88 -19.60 36.59
C LEU A 318 37.62 -19.46 37.45
N LEU A 319 36.92 -18.32 37.37
CA LEU A 319 35.66 -18.09 38.09
C LEU A 319 34.63 -19.15 37.76
N ARG A 320 34.44 -19.47 36.48
CA ARG A 320 33.51 -20.52 36.06
C ARG A 320 33.88 -21.90 36.58
N LYS A 321 35.18 -22.21 36.66
CA LYS A 321 35.65 -23.48 37.22
C LYS A 321 35.39 -23.56 38.72
N VAL A 322 35.77 -22.54 39.47
CA VAL A 322 35.59 -22.47 40.93
C VAL A 322 34.11 -22.50 41.30
N LEU A 323 33.29 -21.67 40.65
CA LEU A 323 31.86 -21.60 40.94
C LEU A 323 31.09 -22.82 40.42
N GLY A 324 31.56 -23.44 39.33
CA GLY A 324 30.92 -24.59 38.71
C GLY A 324 30.96 -25.87 39.56
N GLU A 325 31.99 -26.05 40.40
CA GLU A 325 32.06 -27.16 41.39
C GLU A 325 30.90 -27.13 42.40
N PHE A 326 30.30 -25.95 42.55
CA PHE A 326 29.33 -25.59 43.56
C PHE A 326 27.94 -25.27 42.99
N ASN A 327 27.74 -25.49 41.69
CA ASN A 327 26.52 -25.10 40.98
C ASN A 327 26.18 -23.60 41.11
N LEU A 328 27.20 -22.76 41.28
CA LEU A 328 27.12 -21.31 41.27
C LEU A 328 27.62 -20.77 39.91
N THR A 329 27.20 -19.56 39.58
CA THR A 329 27.67 -18.82 38.40
C THR A 329 27.83 -17.35 38.76
N TYR A 330 28.32 -16.54 37.83
CA TYR A 330 28.38 -15.09 38.00
C TYR A 330 27.60 -14.38 36.89
N VAL A 331 27.07 -13.20 37.22
CA VAL A 331 26.38 -12.31 36.30
C VAL A 331 26.98 -10.90 36.47
N ILE A 332 27.15 -10.19 35.35
CA ILE A 332 27.54 -8.78 35.37
C ILE A 332 26.25 -7.96 35.43
N LYS A 333 26.03 -7.27 36.55
CA LYS A 333 24.83 -6.48 36.79
C LYS A 333 25.19 -5.24 37.62
N ASP A 334 24.54 -4.11 37.35
CA ASP A 334 24.71 -2.86 38.10
C ASP A 334 26.18 -2.43 38.25
N GLN A 335 27.00 -2.69 37.21
CA GLN A 335 28.44 -2.40 37.19
C GLN A 335 29.27 -3.15 38.25
N ALA A 336 28.84 -4.34 38.67
CA ALA A 336 29.57 -5.25 39.53
C ALA A 336 29.43 -6.70 39.03
N ILE A 337 30.29 -7.58 39.55
CA ILE A 337 30.17 -9.04 39.34
C ILE A 337 29.38 -9.59 40.53
N GLU A 338 28.18 -10.13 40.29
CA GLU A 338 27.37 -10.80 41.30
C GLU A 338 27.51 -12.31 41.12
N VAL A 339 27.98 -13.01 42.15
CA VAL A 339 28.02 -14.47 42.22
C VAL A 339 26.69 -14.96 42.78
N THR A 340 25.98 -15.77 42.01
CA THR A 340 24.64 -16.24 42.36
C THR A 340 24.39 -17.67 41.84
N SER A 341 23.24 -18.25 42.14
CA SER A 341 22.89 -19.60 41.70
C SER A 341 22.63 -19.62 40.20
N VAL A 342 22.83 -20.78 39.57
CA VAL A 342 22.49 -20.97 38.15
C VAL A 342 21.02 -20.65 37.89
N GLU A 343 20.16 -20.82 38.91
CA GLU A 343 18.72 -20.54 38.79
C GLU A 343 18.41 -19.06 38.75
N LYS A 344 18.91 -18.29 39.72
CA LYS A 344 18.70 -16.85 39.79
C LYS A 344 19.37 -16.12 38.62
N ALA A 345 20.51 -16.61 38.16
CA ALA A 345 21.18 -16.08 36.97
C ALA A 345 20.30 -16.18 35.70
N LYS A 346 19.37 -17.16 35.63
CA LYS A 346 18.41 -17.27 34.52
C LYS A 346 17.44 -16.09 34.49
N GLU A 347 17.02 -15.60 35.65
CA GLU A 347 16.07 -14.49 35.76
C GLU A 347 16.71 -13.15 35.40
N MET A 348 18.03 -13.03 35.60
CA MET A 348 18.80 -11.82 35.30
C MET A 348 19.28 -11.71 33.84
N MET A 349 18.87 -12.62 32.96
CA MET A 349 19.18 -12.53 31.53
C MET A 349 18.50 -11.32 30.90
N ILE A 350 19.23 -10.62 30.03
CA ILE A 350 18.73 -9.44 29.31
C ILE A 350 18.36 -9.82 27.88
N VAL A 351 17.50 -9.00 27.27
CA VAL A 351 17.13 -9.16 25.85
C VAL A 351 17.78 -8.03 25.05
N ARG A 352 18.53 -8.38 24.00
CA ARG A 352 19.10 -7.41 23.05
C ARG A 352 18.72 -7.76 21.62
N SER A 353 18.50 -6.72 20.82
CA SER A 353 18.25 -6.83 19.37
C SER A 353 19.51 -6.47 18.59
N TYR A 354 19.91 -7.35 17.67
CA TYR A 354 21.06 -7.20 16.79
C TYR A 354 20.57 -7.11 15.34
N PRO A 355 20.67 -5.94 14.68
CA PRO A 355 20.37 -5.82 13.26
C PRO A 355 21.34 -6.70 12.45
N VAL A 356 20.80 -7.59 11.61
CA VAL A 356 21.60 -8.51 10.78
C VAL A 356 21.17 -8.49 9.31
N GLY A 357 20.39 -7.48 8.91
CA GLY A 357 19.82 -7.39 7.57
C GLY A 357 20.85 -7.41 6.46
N ASP A 358 22.02 -6.83 6.67
CA ASP A 358 23.14 -6.88 5.73
C ASP A 358 23.75 -8.29 5.59
N LEU A 359 23.86 -9.03 6.70
CA LEU A 359 24.41 -10.39 6.72
C LEU A 359 23.45 -11.37 6.03
N VAL A 360 22.15 -11.30 6.32
CA VAL A 360 21.18 -12.32 5.85
C VAL A 360 20.66 -12.06 4.43
N SER A 361 20.80 -10.83 3.92
CA SER A 361 20.27 -10.45 2.59
C SER A 361 21.25 -10.72 1.44
N ASN A 362 22.54 -10.95 1.70
CA ASN A 362 23.58 -11.02 0.66
C ASN A 362 24.37 -12.35 0.60
N LEU A 363 24.07 -13.32 1.48
CA LEU A 363 24.68 -14.65 1.46
C LEU A 363 23.92 -15.56 0.48
N GLY A 364 24.39 -15.62 -0.77
CA GLY A 364 23.88 -16.55 -1.78
C GLY A 364 24.62 -17.89 -1.80
N PRO A 365 23.99 -19.02 -2.21
CA PRO A 365 24.68 -20.30 -2.41
C PRO A 365 25.73 -20.24 -3.55
N LEU A 366 25.75 -19.13 -4.31
CA LEU A 366 26.78 -18.77 -5.27
C LEU A 366 27.61 -17.56 -4.78
N GLY A 367 27.93 -17.46 -3.49
CA GLY A 367 28.94 -16.52 -2.99
C GLY A 367 28.75 -15.06 -3.42
N GLY A 368 27.54 -14.50 -3.30
CA GLY A 368 27.31 -13.10 -3.62
C GLY A 368 27.39 -12.75 -5.11
N VAL A 369 27.07 -13.68 -6.04
CA VAL A 369 26.81 -13.30 -7.44
C VAL A 369 25.64 -12.32 -7.48
N VAL A 370 26.00 -11.05 -7.48
CA VAL A 370 25.13 -9.87 -7.58
C VAL A 370 24.29 -10.00 -8.86
N GLY A 371 22.96 -10.03 -8.73
CA GLY A 371 22.05 -9.80 -9.87
C GLY A 371 21.10 -10.92 -10.26
N LEU A 372 21.20 -12.14 -9.71
CA LEU A 372 20.17 -13.18 -9.91
C LEU A 372 19.10 -13.11 -8.84
N GLN A 373 18.31 -12.04 -8.88
CA GLN A 373 17.15 -11.88 -8.00
C GLN A 373 16.00 -12.76 -8.51
N LEU A 374 16.04 -14.04 -8.16
CA LEU A 374 14.90 -14.94 -8.32
C LEU A 374 13.71 -14.37 -7.51
N GLY A 375 12.49 -14.54 -8.02
CA GLY A 375 11.31 -13.79 -7.57
C GLY A 375 11.05 -13.78 -6.04
N PRO A 376 10.11 -12.94 -5.55
CA PRO A 376 9.95 -12.59 -4.14
C PRO A 376 9.82 -13.79 -3.17
N GLY A 377 9.30 -14.93 -3.62
CA GLY A 377 9.21 -16.14 -2.80
C GLY A 377 10.54 -16.87 -2.59
N VAL A 378 11.48 -16.80 -3.54
CA VAL A 378 12.80 -17.48 -3.44
C VAL A 378 13.73 -16.70 -2.52
N ASN A 379 13.73 -15.36 -2.63
CA ASN A 379 14.53 -14.50 -1.75
C ASN A 379 14.14 -14.63 -0.27
N GLN A 380 12.84 -14.84 0.02
CA GLN A 380 12.37 -14.99 1.40
C GLN A 380 12.79 -16.33 2.01
N LEU A 381 12.69 -17.44 1.26
CA LEU A 381 13.13 -18.75 1.73
C LEU A 381 14.65 -18.76 2.00
N GLN A 382 15.42 -18.16 1.10
CA GLN A 382 16.87 -18.06 1.22
C GLN A 382 17.30 -17.21 2.40
N MET A 383 16.64 -16.08 2.64
CA MET A 383 16.89 -15.27 3.82
C MET A 383 16.67 -16.09 5.10
N MET A 384 15.61 -16.92 5.14
CA MET A 384 15.37 -17.77 6.31
C MET A 384 16.45 -18.85 6.49
N GLU A 385 17.00 -19.40 5.41
CA GLU A 385 18.16 -20.31 5.48
C GLU A 385 19.41 -19.60 6.00
N ASN A 386 19.70 -18.39 5.52
CA ASN A 386 20.84 -17.59 5.99
C ASN A 386 20.68 -17.20 7.47
N VAL A 387 19.48 -16.82 7.87
CA VAL A 387 19.15 -16.55 9.27
C VAL A 387 19.40 -17.80 10.11
N LYS A 388 18.94 -18.97 9.66
CA LYS A 388 19.15 -20.23 10.37
C LYS A 388 20.63 -20.57 10.48
N ALA A 389 21.40 -20.46 9.39
CA ALA A 389 22.84 -20.67 9.41
C ALA A 389 23.55 -19.73 10.40
N LEU A 390 23.12 -18.46 10.47
CA LEU A 390 23.66 -17.49 11.43
C LEU A 390 23.29 -17.85 12.87
N GLN A 391 22.05 -18.29 13.11
CA GLN A 391 21.61 -18.79 14.42
C GLN A 391 22.45 -20.00 14.84
N ASP A 392 22.59 -20.99 13.96
CA ASP A 392 23.36 -22.20 14.20
C ASP A 392 24.83 -21.87 14.46
N MET A 393 25.43 -20.93 13.71
CA MET A 393 26.80 -20.48 13.94
C MET A 393 26.96 -19.85 15.33
N ILE A 394 26.07 -18.93 15.72
CA ILE A 394 26.10 -18.30 17.05
C ILE A 394 25.93 -19.35 18.14
N GLN A 395 24.95 -20.24 17.99
CA GLN A 395 24.64 -21.26 18.98
C GLN A 395 25.76 -22.30 19.15
N ASN A 396 26.46 -22.65 18.06
CA ASN A 396 27.53 -23.65 18.10
C ASN A 396 28.91 -23.07 18.45
N SER A 397 29.12 -21.76 18.29
CA SER A 397 30.42 -21.12 18.58
C SER A 397 30.49 -20.42 19.93
N ILE A 398 29.37 -19.86 20.41
CA ILE A 398 29.33 -19.07 21.64
C ILE A 398 28.55 -19.82 22.70
N GLU A 399 29.25 -20.33 23.71
CA GLU A 399 28.69 -21.12 24.83
C GLU A 399 27.59 -22.11 24.41
N PRO A 400 27.92 -23.20 23.70
CA PRO A 400 26.92 -24.10 23.11
C PRO A 400 25.91 -24.66 24.10
N GLY A 401 26.34 -25.00 25.32
CA GLY A 401 25.46 -25.48 26.38
C GLY A 401 24.53 -24.42 26.99
N SER A 402 24.68 -23.13 26.64
CA SER A 402 23.86 -22.04 27.21
C SER A 402 22.53 -21.84 26.50
N TRP A 403 22.33 -22.43 25.32
CA TRP A 403 21.15 -22.25 24.47
C TRP A 403 20.06 -23.28 24.73
N GLN A 404 18.79 -22.89 24.53
CA GLN A 404 17.61 -23.76 24.70
C GLN A 404 17.71 -25.08 23.92
N GLY A 405 18.31 -25.07 22.73
CA GLY A 405 18.49 -26.29 21.92
C GLY A 405 19.47 -27.31 22.51
N ALA A 406 20.33 -26.89 23.45
CA ALA A 406 21.35 -27.74 24.08
C ALA A 406 21.08 -28.00 25.58
N GLY A 407 19.86 -27.68 26.07
CA GLY A 407 19.50 -27.80 27.48
C GLY A 407 19.77 -26.55 28.33
N GLY A 408 20.30 -25.48 27.73
CA GLY A 408 20.39 -24.17 28.35
C GLY A 408 19.07 -23.39 28.30
N GLN A 409 19.10 -22.10 28.64
CA GLN A 409 17.88 -21.26 28.66
C GLN A 409 17.96 -20.01 27.77
N GLY A 410 19.11 -19.80 27.12
CA GLY A 410 19.28 -18.75 26.13
C GLY A 410 18.39 -18.96 24.92
N ALA A 411 17.71 -17.89 24.50
CA ALA A 411 16.83 -17.90 23.34
C ALA A 411 17.36 -16.98 22.25
N ILE A 412 17.21 -17.41 21.00
CA ILE A 412 17.52 -16.61 19.82
C ILE A 412 16.36 -16.74 18.84
N THR A 413 15.82 -15.60 18.42
CA THR A 413 14.70 -15.53 17.50
C THR A 413 14.99 -14.46 16.45
N PHE A 414 14.53 -14.67 15.22
CA PHE A 414 14.64 -13.69 14.16
C PHE A 414 13.33 -12.91 14.01
N ASN A 415 13.43 -11.59 13.87
CA ASN A 415 12.31 -10.71 13.54
C ASN A 415 12.43 -10.28 12.06
N PRO A 416 11.57 -10.78 11.15
CA PRO A 416 11.60 -10.42 9.74
C PRO A 416 11.24 -8.95 9.47
N GLY A 417 10.44 -8.31 10.32
CA GLY A 417 9.99 -6.93 10.11
C GLY A 417 11.10 -5.91 10.32
N THR A 418 12.03 -6.19 11.24
CA THR A 418 13.17 -5.31 11.55
C THR A 418 14.50 -5.88 11.07
N MET A 419 14.51 -7.05 10.43
CA MET A 419 15.71 -7.77 9.99
C MET A 419 16.76 -7.91 11.10
N SER A 420 16.31 -8.32 12.30
CA SER A 420 17.17 -8.39 13.49
C SER A 420 17.04 -9.72 14.23
N LEU A 421 18.13 -10.15 14.86
CA LEU A 421 18.13 -11.24 15.84
C LEU A 421 17.82 -10.67 17.21
N VAL A 422 16.74 -11.16 17.82
CA VAL A 422 16.37 -10.89 19.20
C VAL A 422 16.92 -12.03 20.05
N ILE A 423 17.88 -11.71 20.92
CA ILE A 423 18.61 -12.67 21.73
C ILE A 423 18.32 -12.39 23.20
N LYS A 424 17.90 -13.41 23.94
CA LYS A 424 17.80 -13.40 25.41
C LYS A 424 18.94 -14.22 25.97
N GLN A 425 19.90 -13.58 26.64
CA GLN A 425 21.03 -14.27 27.24
C GLN A 425 21.69 -13.43 28.36
N SER A 426 22.67 -14.00 29.07
CA SER A 426 23.53 -13.27 30.00
C SER A 426 24.25 -12.10 29.31
N ALA A 427 24.52 -11.02 30.07
CA ALA A 427 25.25 -9.84 29.59
C ALA A 427 26.62 -10.20 29.00
N GLU A 428 27.21 -11.28 29.51
CA GLU A 428 28.49 -11.79 29.11
C GLU A 428 28.47 -12.41 27.70
N VAL A 429 27.48 -13.24 27.39
CA VAL A 429 27.31 -13.79 26.03
C VAL A 429 26.93 -12.67 25.06
N HIS A 430 26.13 -11.69 25.49
CA HIS A 430 25.86 -10.51 24.69
C HIS A 430 27.12 -9.73 24.31
N SER A 431 28.11 -9.65 25.21
CA SER A 431 29.42 -9.07 24.91
C SER A 431 30.18 -9.89 23.87
N MET A 432 30.16 -11.23 23.98
CA MET A 432 30.81 -12.12 23.00
C MET A 432 30.18 -11.99 21.61
N ILE A 433 28.86 -12.02 21.53
CA ILE A 433 28.09 -11.82 20.30
C ILE A 433 28.41 -10.45 19.69
N GLY A 434 28.41 -9.39 20.49
CA GLY A 434 28.75 -8.05 20.02
C GLY A 434 30.16 -7.96 19.44
N SER A 435 31.13 -8.65 20.04
CA SER A 435 32.51 -8.70 19.53
C SER A 435 32.69 -9.56 18.28
N ALA A 436 31.82 -10.54 18.05
CA ALA A 436 31.88 -11.45 16.91
C ALA A 436 31.09 -10.93 15.69
N LEU A 437 29.97 -10.22 15.93
CA LEU A 437 29.08 -9.73 14.87
C LEU A 437 29.43 -8.32 14.37
N LEU A 438 30.19 -7.53 15.14
CA LEU A 438 30.56 -6.16 14.74
C LEU A 438 32.04 -6.11 14.34
N PRO A 439 32.38 -5.69 13.11
CA PRO A 439 33.77 -5.43 12.75
C PRO A 439 34.33 -4.31 13.64
N LYS A 440 35.57 -4.50 14.11
CA LYS A 440 36.29 -3.52 14.95
C LYS A 440 36.71 -2.28 14.18
#